data_AF-A0A925QQF3-F1
#
_entry.id   AF-A0A925QQF3-F1
#
_cell.length_a   1.000
_cell.length_b   1.000
_cell.length_c   1.000
_cell.angle_alpha   90.00
_cell.angle_beta   90.00
_cell.angle_gamma   90.00
#
_symmetry.space_group_name_H-M   'P 1'
#
loop_
_entity.id
_entity.type
_entity.pdbx_description
1 polymer ?
#
loop_
_entity_poly.entity_id
_entity_poly.type
_entity_poly.pdbx_seq_one_letter_code
_entity_poly.pdbx_strand_id
1 'polypeptide(L)'
;QKRWLAVQRFRLAFMDVFKIVTAFTIAHSITLSLAALGVLALPSRLIEAAIAASVFLAALNNLFPLVYGKRWLVAFVFGLIHGFGFASVLADLGLPQDELLIALVGFNLGVEAGQLAIVAVFLPIAYALRATRFYRNGVLLLGSLLIAALAALWFIERAFDVTLLFGK
;
A
#
# COMPACT_ATOMS: atom_id res chain seq x y z
N GLN A 1 -10.57 0.73 -25.63
CA GLN A 1 -11.55 1.31 -24.68
C GLN A 1 -10.83 1.64 -23.37
N LYS A 2 -10.68 2.92 -22.99
CA LYS A 2 -9.85 3.37 -21.84
C LYS A 2 -10.68 3.62 -20.56
N ARG A 3 -11.51 2.67 -20.15
CA ARG A 3 -12.33 2.81 -18.92
C ARG A 3 -12.35 1.52 -18.12
N TRP A 4 -12.29 1.64 -16.80
CA TRP A 4 -12.51 0.52 -15.89
C TRP A 4 -13.92 -0.05 -16.08
N LEU A 5 -13.99 -1.37 -16.25
CA LEU A 5 -15.24 -2.11 -16.35
C LEU A 5 -15.52 -2.82 -15.04
N ALA A 6 -16.80 -2.85 -14.65
CA ALA A 6 -17.23 -3.60 -13.48
C ALA A 6 -16.96 -5.09 -13.69
N VAL A 7 -16.26 -5.71 -12.75
CA VAL A 7 -15.99 -7.15 -12.77
C VAL A 7 -17.30 -7.95 -12.68
N GLN A 8 -17.41 -9.00 -13.48
CA GLN A 8 -18.65 -9.78 -13.61
C GLN A 8 -18.85 -10.82 -12.50
N ARG A 9 -17.76 -11.33 -11.93
CA ARG A 9 -17.78 -12.41 -10.94
C ARG A 9 -17.01 -12.01 -9.69
N PHE A 10 -17.63 -12.17 -8.52
CA PHE A 10 -17.01 -11.85 -7.22
C PHE A 10 -15.69 -12.61 -7.02
N ARG A 11 -15.66 -13.91 -7.35
CA ARG A 11 -14.46 -14.74 -7.24
C ARG A 11 -13.25 -14.15 -7.97
N LEU A 12 -13.46 -13.53 -9.13
CA LEU A 12 -12.37 -12.90 -9.88
C LEU A 12 -11.84 -11.65 -9.18
N ALA A 13 -12.74 -10.83 -8.61
CA ALA A 13 -12.37 -9.68 -7.81
C ALA A 13 -11.58 -10.10 -6.56
N PHE A 14 -12.09 -11.10 -5.83
CA PHE A 14 -11.47 -11.64 -4.64
C PHE A 14 -10.08 -12.22 -4.92
N MET A 15 -9.94 -13.06 -5.94
CA MET A 15 -8.64 -13.63 -6.30
C MET A 15 -7.62 -12.57 -6.74
N ASP A 16 -8.06 -11.50 -7.39
CA ASP A 16 -7.18 -10.41 -7.79
C ASP A 16 -6.70 -9.59 -6.57
N VAL A 17 -7.62 -9.20 -5.68
CA VAL A 17 -7.28 -8.46 -4.46
C VAL A 17 -6.43 -9.30 -3.50
N PHE A 18 -6.76 -10.57 -3.33
CA PHE A 18 -5.97 -11.50 -2.51
C PHE A 18 -4.52 -11.57 -3.00
N LYS A 19 -4.31 -11.74 -4.31
CA LYS A 19 -2.95 -11.73 -4.88
C LYS A 19 -2.22 -10.42 -4.67
N ILE A 20 -2.92 -9.28 -4.76
CA ILE A 20 -2.35 -7.95 -4.53
C ILE A 20 -1.88 -7.82 -3.08
N VAL A 21 -2.74 -8.17 -2.12
CA VAL A 21 -2.43 -8.08 -0.68
C VAL A 21 -1.26 -8.99 -0.33
N THR A 22 -1.36 -10.29 -0.63
CA THR A 22 -0.32 -11.24 -0.27
C THR A 22 1.01 -10.93 -0.97
N ALA A 23 1.01 -10.49 -2.24
CA ALA A 23 2.24 -10.11 -2.93
C ALA A 23 2.90 -8.87 -2.30
N PHE A 24 2.09 -7.87 -1.90
CA PHE A 24 2.59 -6.70 -1.18
C PHE A 24 3.20 -7.13 0.17
N THR A 25 2.51 -7.97 0.94
CA THR A 25 2.98 -8.38 2.27
C THR A 25 4.26 -9.20 2.19
N ILE A 26 4.36 -10.17 1.27
CA ILE A 26 5.59 -10.94 1.08
C ILE A 26 6.77 -9.99 0.77
N ALA A 27 6.60 -9.07 -0.17
CA ALA A 27 7.65 -8.11 -0.51
C ALA A 27 8.01 -7.20 0.66
N HIS A 28 7.00 -6.70 1.37
CA HIS A 28 7.16 -5.86 2.56
C HIS A 28 7.90 -6.59 3.67
N SER A 29 7.55 -7.85 3.96
CA SER A 29 8.21 -8.67 4.97
C SER A 29 9.69 -8.86 4.65
N ILE A 30 10.04 -9.08 3.38
CA ILE A 30 11.44 -9.22 2.96
C ILE A 30 12.24 -7.97 3.31
N THR A 31 11.78 -6.79 2.90
CA THR A 31 12.56 -5.56 3.10
C THR A 31 12.49 -5.03 4.52
N LEU A 32 11.39 -5.24 5.24
CA LEU A 32 11.30 -4.98 6.67
C LEU A 32 12.33 -5.83 7.44
N SER A 33 12.41 -7.14 7.17
CA SER A 33 13.39 -8.00 7.83
C SER A 33 14.83 -7.60 7.51
N LEU A 34 15.14 -7.30 6.24
CA LEU A 34 16.47 -6.82 5.86
C LEU A 34 16.86 -5.54 6.59
N ALA A 35 15.91 -4.61 6.74
CA ALA A 35 16.16 -3.34 7.40
C ALA A 35 16.22 -3.45 8.93
N ALA A 36 15.31 -4.20 9.55
CA ALA A 36 15.27 -4.42 10.99
C ALA A 36 16.50 -5.21 11.51
N LEU A 37 17.04 -6.13 10.70
CA LEU A 37 18.28 -6.86 11.01
C LEU A 37 19.55 -6.05 10.69
N GLY A 38 19.42 -4.82 10.21
CA GLY A 38 20.55 -3.96 9.87
C GLY A 38 21.32 -4.38 8.60
N VAL A 39 20.77 -5.27 7.77
CA VAL A 39 21.40 -5.72 6.53
C VAL A 39 21.40 -4.63 5.47
N LEU A 40 20.31 -3.86 5.39
CA LEU A 40 20.18 -2.72 4.47
C LEU A 40 19.58 -1.52 5.19
N ALA A 41 20.28 -0.38 5.13
CA ALA A 41 19.78 0.89 5.64
C ALA A 41 19.65 1.89 4.48
N LEU A 42 18.46 2.41 4.27
CA LEU A 42 18.17 3.42 3.25
C LEU A 42 17.73 4.73 3.92
N PRO A 43 18.01 5.90 3.33
CA PRO A 43 17.59 7.18 3.91
C PRO A 43 16.07 7.27 4.03
N SER A 44 15.54 7.48 5.24
CA SER A 44 14.09 7.53 5.50
C SER A 44 13.37 8.53 4.60
N ARG A 45 13.98 9.69 4.33
CA ARG A 45 13.46 10.70 3.40
C ARG A 45 13.12 10.12 2.01
N LEU A 46 14.02 9.30 1.45
CA LEU A 46 13.80 8.71 0.13
C LEU A 46 12.74 7.61 0.18
N ILE A 47 12.72 6.80 1.24
CA ILE A 47 11.73 5.75 1.44
C ILE A 47 10.33 6.36 1.59
N GLU A 48 10.17 7.35 2.46
CA GLU A 48 8.88 8.01 2.70
C GLU A 48 8.37 8.73 1.45
N ALA A 49 9.25 9.41 0.70
CA ALA A 49 8.90 9.99 -0.59
C ALA A 49 8.47 8.89 -1.58
N ALA A 50 9.20 7.78 -1.68
CA ALA A 50 8.84 6.67 -2.56
C ALA A 50 7.50 6.00 -2.17
N ILE A 51 7.22 5.88 -0.87
CA ILE A 51 5.93 5.42 -0.34
C ILE A 51 4.82 6.37 -0.83
N ALA A 52 4.97 7.68 -0.63
CA ALA A 52 3.98 8.67 -1.08
C ALA A 52 3.77 8.62 -2.60
N ALA A 53 4.86 8.52 -3.38
CA ALA A 53 4.79 8.37 -4.84
C ALA A 53 4.05 7.10 -5.27
N SER A 54 4.25 5.97 -4.57
CA SER A 54 3.53 4.73 -4.88
C SER A 54 2.01 4.83 -4.65
N VAL A 55 1.59 5.53 -3.59
CA VAL A 55 0.17 5.80 -3.30
C VAL A 55 -0.43 6.72 -4.35
N PHE A 56 0.32 7.75 -4.77
CA PHE A 56 -0.07 8.63 -5.86
C PHE A 56 -0.28 7.84 -7.16
N LEU A 57 0.66 6.97 -7.53
CA LEU A 57 0.56 6.13 -8.72
C LEU A 57 -0.61 5.13 -8.64
N ALA A 58 -0.88 4.56 -7.47
CA ALA A 58 -2.04 3.69 -7.25
C ALA A 58 -3.36 4.44 -7.45
N ALA A 59 -3.46 5.67 -6.92
CA ALA A 59 -4.63 6.54 -7.10
C ALA A 59 -4.80 6.96 -8.56
N LEU A 60 -3.72 7.31 -9.26
CA LEU A 60 -3.76 7.57 -10.69
C LEU A 60 -4.21 6.35 -11.48
N ASN A 61 -3.77 5.13 -11.11
CA ASN A 61 -4.21 3.91 -11.77
C ASN A 61 -5.73 3.66 -11.62
N ASN A 62 -6.34 4.11 -10.52
CA ASN A 62 -7.80 4.05 -10.36
C ASN A 62 -8.54 5.02 -11.31
N LEU A 63 -7.96 6.18 -11.59
CA LEU A 63 -8.53 7.20 -12.48
C LEU A 63 -8.30 6.88 -13.96
N PHE A 64 -7.06 6.51 -14.27
CA PHE A 64 -6.58 6.18 -15.59
C PHE A 64 -6.05 4.76 -15.54
N PRO A 65 -6.58 3.83 -16.34
CA PRO A 65 -6.07 2.46 -16.36
C PRO A 65 -4.66 2.45 -16.99
N LEU A 66 -3.64 2.63 -16.15
CA LEU A 66 -2.22 2.66 -16.53
C LEU A 66 -1.64 1.24 -16.54
N VAL A 67 -2.04 0.41 -15.58
CA VAL A 67 -1.60 -0.97 -15.43
C VAL A 67 -2.78 -1.91 -15.66
N TYR A 68 -2.72 -2.66 -16.75
CA TYR A 68 -3.70 -3.69 -17.12
C TYR A 68 -3.17 -5.07 -16.77
N GLY A 69 -3.88 -5.79 -15.90
CA GLY A 69 -3.47 -7.13 -15.47
C GLY A 69 -2.17 -7.13 -14.66
N LYS A 70 -1.89 -8.26 -14.01
CA LYS A 70 -0.71 -8.45 -13.13
C LYS A 70 -0.48 -7.34 -12.10
N ARG A 71 -1.55 -6.71 -11.58
CA ARG A 71 -1.49 -5.66 -10.54
C ARG A 71 -0.71 -6.09 -9.30
N TRP A 72 -0.72 -7.39 -9.00
CA TRP A 72 0.08 -7.99 -7.94
C TRP A 72 1.60 -7.76 -8.10
N LEU A 73 2.13 -7.63 -9.32
CA LEU A 73 3.55 -7.30 -9.54
C LEU A 73 3.87 -5.88 -9.10
N VAL A 74 2.98 -4.93 -9.40
CA VAL A 74 3.14 -3.54 -8.95
C VAL A 74 3.02 -3.47 -7.43
N ALA A 75 2.06 -4.21 -6.86
CA ALA A 75 1.92 -4.34 -5.41
C ALA A 75 3.16 -4.95 -4.75
N PHE A 76 3.78 -5.95 -5.37
CA PHE A 76 5.05 -6.51 -4.92
C PHE A 76 6.17 -5.46 -4.91
N VAL A 77 6.35 -4.70 -6.00
CA VAL A 77 7.36 -3.62 -6.07
C VAL A 77 7.09 -2.55 -5.01
N PHE A 78 5.83 -2.16 -4.81
CA PHE A 78 5.47 -1.21 -3.75
C PHE A 78 5.75 -1.79 -2.37
N GLY A 79 5.43 -3.06 -2.12
CA GLY A 79 5.72 -3.74 -0.87
C GLY A 79 7.20 -3.70 -0.51
N LEU A 80 8.10 -3.93 -1.49
CA LEU A 80 9.55 -3.84 -1.27
C LEU A 80 9.94 -2.45 -0.73
N ILE A 81 9.36 -1.38 -1.27
CA ILE A 81 9.65 -0.01 -0.81
C ILE A 81 9.09 0.21 0.59
N HIS A 82 7.85 -0.22 0.83
CA HIS A 82 7.12 0.06 2.07
C HIS A 82 7.74 -0.64 3.29
N GLY A 83 8.33 -1.82 3.12
CA GLY A 83 8.96 -2.56 4.24
C GLY A 83 10.08 -1.78 4.93
N PHE A 84 10.79 -0.90 4.20
CA PHE A 84 11.81 -0.03 4.80
C PHE A 84 11.21 1.06 5.71
N GLY A 85 9.95 1.45 5.51
CA GLY A 85 9.32 2.56 6.24
C GLY A 85 8.99 2.24 7.71
N PHE A 86 8.89 0.97 8.07
CA PHE A 86 8.60 0.52 9.44
C PHE A 86 9.82 0.00 10.21
N ALA A 87 10.97 -0.10 9.54
CA ALA A 87 12.14 -0.75 10.10
C ALA A 87 12.74 0.01 11.29
N SER A 88 12.73 1.35 11.25
CA SER A 88 13.21 2.19 12.36
C SER A 88 12.43 1.91 13.64
N VAL A 89 11.10 1.79 13.56
CA VAL A 89 10.24 1.52 14.71
C VAL A 89 10.59 0.19 15.39
N LEU A 90 10.89 -0.86 14.60
CA LEU A 90 11.28 -2.16 15.16
C LEU A 90 12.70 -2.14 15.73
N ALA A 91 13.63 -1.44 15.08
CA ALA A 91 15.00 -1.29 15.56
C ALA A 91 15.05 -0.52 16.88
N ASP A 92 14.19 0.49 17.05
CA ASP A 92 14.08 1.32 18.25
C ASP A 92 13.60 0.53 19.48
N LEU A 93 13.05 -0.67 19.32
CA LEU A 93 12.65 -1.54 20.43
C LEU A 93 13.84 -2.15 21.18
N GLY A 94 15.04 -2.16 20.59
CA GLY A 94 16.28 -2.65 21.24
C GLY A 94 16.23 -4.13 21.65
N LEU A 95 15.42 -4.95 20.97
CA LEU A 95 15.21 -6.35 21.30
C LEU A 95 16.48 -7.20 21.02
N PRO A 96 16.74 -8.24 21.84
CA PRO A 96 17.65 -9.32 21.46
C PRO A 96 17.26 -9.92 20.10
N GLN A 97 18.24 -10.44 19.35
CA GLN A 97 17.99 -10.94 17.98
C GLN A 97 16.88 -12.00 17.91
N ASP A 98 16.84 -12.95 18.84
CA ASP A 98 15.84 -14.01 18.86
C ASP A 98 14.41 -13.45 19.08
N GLU A 99 14.27 -12.46 19.96
CA GLU A 99 13.01 -11.77 20.21
C GLU A 99 12.60 -10.90 19.02
N LEU A 100 13.56 -10.26 18.35
CA LEU A 100 13.32 -9.49 17.12
C LEU A 100 12.78 -10.36 16.00
N LEU A 101 13.31 -11.58 15.82
CA LEU A 101 12.80 -12.53 14.82
C LEU A 101 11.35 -12.91 15.11
N ILE A 102 11.01 -13.20 16.38
CA ILE A 102 9.64 -13.51 16.78
C ILE A 102 8.73 -12.31 16.54
N ALA A 103 9.18 -11.10 16.91
CA ALA A 103 8.45 -9.86 16.67
C ALA A 103 8.21 -9.61 15.17
N LEU A 104 9.20 -9.86 14.32
CA LEU A 104 9.08 -9.74 12.86
C LEU A 104 8.05 -10.71 12.29
N VAL A 105 8.06 -11.98 12.72
CA VAL A 105 7.07 -12.96 12.29
C VAL A 105 5.66 -12.55 12.74
N GLY A 106 5.51 -12.20 14.02
CA GLY A 106 4.23 -11.77 14.58
C GLY A 106 3.68 -10.51 13.90
N PHE A 107 4.53 -9.52 13.64
CA PHE A 107 4.17 -8.30 12.93
C PHE A 107 3.69 -8.59 11.51
N ASN A 108 4.44 -9.38 10.73
CA ASN A 108 4.07 -9.71 9.35
C ASN A 108 2.77 -10.53 9.26
N LEU A 109 2.58 -11.50 10.16
CA LEU A 109 1.32 -12.25 10.24
C LEU A 109 0.15 -11.35 10.64
N GLY A 110 0.38 -10.42 11.57
CA GLY A 110 -0.61 -9.41 11.97
C GLY A 110 -1.01 -8.50 10.81
N VAL A 111 -0.05 -8.05 10.00
CA VAL A 111 -0.29 -7.22 8.82
C VAL A 111 -1.13 -7.97 7.78
N GLU A 112 -0.74 -9.19 7.39
CA GLU A 112 -1.50 -9.99 6.41
C GLU A 112 -2.94 -10.26 6.93
N ALA A 113 -3.07 -10.67 8.19
CA ALA A 113 -4.38 -10.94 8.79
C ALA A 113 -5.26 -9.69 8.85
N GLY A 114 -4.69 -8.53 9.23
CA GLY A 114 -5.40 -7.26 9.26
C GLY A 114 -5.87 -6.81 7.87
N GLN A 115 -5.01 -6.92 6.86
CA GLN A 115 -5.38 -6.60 5.48
C GLN A 115 -6.46 -7.54 4.95
N LEU A 116 -6.35 -8.85 5.19
CA LEU A 116 -7.36 -9.81 4.77
C LEU A 116 -8.70 -9.60 5.49
N ALA A 117 -8.69 -9.18 6.76
CA ALA A 117 -9.90 -8.80 7.49
C ALA A 117 -10.59 -7.57 6.87
N ILE A 118 -9.81 -6.54 6.51
CA ILE A 118 -10.33 -5.38 5.79
C ILE A 118 -10.91 -5.80 4.43
N VAL A 119 -10.21 -6.64 3.67
CA VAL A 119 -10.70 -7.17 2.39
C VAL A 119 -12.00 -7.95 2.58
N ALA A 120 -12.10 -8.80 3.60
CA ALA A 120 -13.28 -9.60 3.86
C ALA A 120 -14.55 -8.75 4.10
N VAL A 121 -14.39 -7.57 4.70
CA VAL A 121 -15.50 -6.63 4.96
C VAL A 121 -15.77 -5.71 3.77
N PHE A 122 -14.74 -5.03 3.26
CA PHE A 122 -14.93 -3.95 2.28
C PHE A 122 -15.10 -4.46 0.86
N LEU A 123 -14.51 -5.60 0.48
CA LEU A 123 -14.62 -6.09 -0.89
C LEU A 123 -16.05 -6.50 -1.26
N PRO A 124 -16.84 -7.21 -0.43
CA PRO A 124 -18.25 -7.48 -0.73
C PRO A 124 -19.08 -6.20 -0.93
N ILE A 125 -18.85 -5.18 -0.09
CA ILE A 125 -19.54 -3.90 -0.16
C ILE A 125 -19.17 -3.18 -1.46
N ALA A 126 -17.87 -3.07 -1.76
CA ALA A 126 -17.39 -2.47 -3.00
C ALA A 126 -17.92 -3.22 -4.23
N TYR A 127 -17.94 -4.55 -4.19
CA TYR A 127 -18.49 -5.36 -5.28
C TYR A 127 -19.99 -5.12 -5.47
N ALA A 128 -20.79 -5.06 -4.40
CA ALA A 128 -22.22 -4.78 -4.49
C ALA A 128 -22.49 -3.39 -5.10
N LEU A 129 -21.71 -2.38 -4.70
CA LEU A 129 -21.90 -0.99 -5.12
C LEU A 129 -21.24 -0.64 -6.46
N ARG A 130 -20.40 -1.50 -7.04
CA ARG A 130 -19.50 -1.19 -8.18
C ARG A 130 -20.18 -0.56 -9.40
N ALA A 131 -21.45 -0.87 -9.65
CA ALA A 131 -22.21 -0.38 -10.79
C ALA A 131 -22.94 0.95 -10.51
N THR A 132 -23.02 1.37 -9.25
CA THR A 132 -23.75 2.58 -8.82
C THR A 132 -22.99 3.86 -9.19
N ARG A 133 -23.72 4.95 -9.41
CA ARG A 133 -23.10 6.28 -9.60
C ARG A 133 -22.35 6.75 -8.35
N PHE A 134 -22.87 6.41 -7.17
CA PHE A 134 -22.22 6.70 -5.89
C PHE A 134 -20.80 6.12 -5.84
N TYR A 135 -20.65 4.83 -6.15
CA TYR A 135 -19.34 4.20 -6.15
C TYR A 135 -18.44 4.75 -7.26
N ARG A 136 -18.95 4.86 -8.49
CA ARG A 136 -18.13 5.26 -9.65
C ARG A 136 -17.65 6.71 -9.58
N ASN A 137 -18.52 7.62 -9.14
CA ASN A 137 -18.19 9.04 -9.11
C ASN A 137 -17.68 9.48 -7.73
N GLY A 138 -18.35 9.07 -6.66
CA GLY A 138 -17.97 9.44 -5.30
C GLY A 138 -16.74 8.70 -4.82
N VAL A 139 -16.82 7.37 -4.74
CA VAL A 139 -15.73 6.56 -4.16
C VAL A 139 -14.53 6.47 -5.10
N LEU A 140 -14.73 6.04 -6.34
CA LEU A 140 -13.64 5.78 -7.27
C LEU A 140 -13.02 7.08 -7.80
N LEU A 141 -13.83 7.96 -8.42
CA LEU A 141 -13.31 9.19 -9.03
C LEU A 141 -12.89 10.23 -7.98
N LEU A 142 -13.83 10.75 -7.18
CA LEU A 142 -13.50 11.79 -6.19
C LEU A 142 -12.56 11.26 -5.11
N GLY A 143 -12.78 10.05 -4.60
CA GLY A 143 -11.88 9.43 -3.62
C GLY A 143 -10.46 9.27 -4.16
N SER A 144 -10.26 8.81 -5.40
CA SER A 144 -8.91 8.69 -5.97
C SER A 144 -8.28 10.05 -6.26
N LEU A 145 -9.06 11.07 -6.65
CA LEU A 145 -8.54 12.44 -6.78
C LEU A 145 -8.05 13.01 -5.45
N LEU A 146 -8.80 12.78 -4.37
CA LEU A 146 -8.40 13.19 -3.02
C LEU A 146 -7.13 12.47 -2.56
N ILE A 147 -7.08 11.14 -2.74
CA ILE A 147 -5.87 10.35 -2.41
C ILE A 147 -4.68 10.83 -3.23
N ALA A 148 -4.85 11.08 -4.54
CA ALA A 148 -3.79 11.58 -5.38
C ALA A 148 -3.30 12.97 -4.93
N ALA A 149 -4.21 13.88 -4.58
CA ALA A 149 -3.83 15.20 -4.08
C ALA A 149 -3.03 15.11 -2.78
N LEU A 150 -3.52 14.35 -1.80
CA LEU A 150 -2.84 14.16 -0.52
C LEU A 150 -1.48 13.47 -0.68
N ALA A 151 -1.40 12.42 -1.50
CA ALA A 151 -0.16 11.71 -1.76
C ALA A 151 0.87 12.58 -2.49
N ALA A 152 0.42 13.46 -3.40
CA ALA A 152 1.30 14.43 -4.06
C ALA A 152 1.84 15.47 -3.07
N LEU A 153 1.01 15.96 -2.15
CA LEU A 153 1.44 16.87 -1.08
C LEU A 153 2.47 16.21 -0.18
N TRP A 154 2.19 15.01 0.34
CA TRP A 154 3.14 14.25 1.15
C TRP A 154 4.42 13.90 0.41
N PHE A 155 4.33 13.60 -0.90
CA PHE A 155 5.52 13.40 -1.71
C PHE A 155 6.40 14.65 -1.72
N ILE A 156 5.83 15.84 -1.96
CA ILE A 156 6.58 17.10 -1.96
C ILE A 156 7.19 17.37 -0.59
N GLU A 157 6.41 17.21 0.49
CA GLU A 157 6.90 17.41 1.85
C GLU A 157 8.14 16.56 2.16
N ARG A 158 8.09 15.26 1.86
CA ARG A 158 9.22 14.34 2.13
C ARG A 158 10.35 14.49 1.12
N ALA A 159 10.02 14.67 -0.17
CA ALA A 159 11.03 14.79 -1.21
C ALA A 159 11.84 16.07 -1.11
N PHE A 160 11.25 17.17 -0.63
CA PHE A 160 11.93 18.48 -0.52
C PHE A 160 12.20 18.91 0.92
N ASP A 161 11.78 18.13 1.91
CA ASP A 161 11.94 18.43 3.34
C ASP A 161 11.27 19.76 3.72
N VAL A 162 10.03 19.93 3.26
CA VAL A 162 9.20 21.12 3.48
C VAL A 162 7.93 20.74 4.23
N THR A 163 7.35 21.68 4.95
CA THR A 163 6.11 21.47 5.71
C THR A 163 4.99 22.29 5.08
N LEU A 164 3.97 21.63 4.51
CA LEU A 164 2.89 22.29 3.76
C LEU A 164 1.53 22.16 4.45
N LEU A 165 1.22 20.99 5.01
CA LEU A 165 -0.10 20.68 5.58
C LEU A 165 -0.22 21.02 7.07
N PHE A 166 0.89 20.96 7.81
CA PHE A 166 0.92 21.22 9.25
C PHE A 166 2.16 22.02 9.61
N GLY A 167 2.19 23.28 9.17
CA GLY A 167 3.22 24.21 9.61
C GLY A 167 3.23 24.29 11.15
N LYS A 168 4.43 24.25 11.73
CA LYS A 168 4.68 25.03 12.95
C LYS A 168 4.88 26.48 12.53
#